data_AF-A0A7V5X1I4-F1
#
_entry.id   AF-A0A7V5X1I4-F1
#
_cell.length_a   1.000
_cell.length_b   1.000
_cell.length_c   1.000
_cell.angle_alpha   90.00
_cell.angle_beta   90.00
_cell.angle_gamma   90.00
#
_symmetry.space_group_name_H-M   'P 1'
#
loop_
_entity.id
_entity.type
_entity.pdbx_description
1 polymer ?
#
loop_
_entity_poly.entity_id
_entity_poly.type
_entity_poly.pdbx_seq_one_letter_code
_entity_poly.pdbx_strand_id
1 'polypeptide(L)'
;MGAMGMMNEESREFVLHLSSFEGPLDLLLYLIEKNRFTLDKLEVCPIIDQYLRYIETLRKLDVSMAGEFLDMASYLIWLKSCLLLPVNALEGDDEDFNPARELQEMLMAYRAVKRASSDLSSRPMLFRDRFPKGSGFEQSDVSIMSMGSLMQAINAIRSRTRKYIMNVATIRFS
;
A
#
# COMPACT_ATOMS: atom_id res chain seq x y z
N MET A 1 -12.67 -34.89 -41.54
CA MET A 1 -13.82 -34.17 -40.95
C MET A 1 -14.12 -34.87 -39.61
N GLY A 2 -13.84 -34.36 -38.42
CA GLY A 2 -13.30 -33.07 -38.01
C GLY A 2 -12.54 -33.26 -36.69
N ALA A 3 -11.37 -32.62 -36.61
CA ALA A 3 -10.72 -32.33 -35.35
C ALA A 3 -11.35 -31.03 -34.81
N MET A 4 -11.91 -31.06 -33.60
CA MET A 4 -12.15 -29.84 -32.84
C MET A 4 -11.89 -30.18 -31.38
N GLY A 5 -10.65 -29.95 -30.98
CA GLY A 5 -10.20 -30.12 -29.61
C GLY A 5 -11.04 -29.27 -28.68
N MET A 6 -11.45 -29.89 -27.57
CA MET A 6 -11.93 -29.19 -26.41
C MET A 6 -10.73 -28.40 -25.85
N MET A 7 -10.64 -27.13 -26.24
CA MET A 7 -9.78 -26.16 -25.57
C MET A 7 -10.37 -25.94 -24.19
N ASN A 8 -9.76 -26.60 -23.22
CA ASN A 8 -9.95 -26.33 -21.81
C ASN A 8 -9.43 -24.89 -21.60
N GLU A 9 -10.34 -23.93 -21.45
CA GLU A 9 -9.99 -22.59 -20.98
C GLU A 9 -9.48 -22.75 -19.54
N GLU A 10 -8.17 -22.88 -19.42
CA GLU A 10 -7.46 -22.72 -18.15
C GLU A 10 -7.89 -21.38 -17.56
N SER A 11 -8.83 -21.45 -16.63
CA SER A 11 -9.08 -20.40 -15.65
C SER A 11 -7.75 -20.22 -14.94
N ARG A 12 -6.97 -19.22 -15.36
CA ARG A 12 -5.73 -18.84 -14.71
C ARG A 12 -6.06 -18.47 -13.27
N GLU A 13 -5.94 -19.44 -12.39
CA GLU A 13 -5.93 -19.26 -10.95
C GLU A 13 -4.65 -18.49 -10.62
N PHE A 14 -4.73 -17.16 -10.72
CA PHE A 14 -3.66 -16.29 -10.30
C PHE A 14 -3.53 -16.41 -8.79
N VAL A 15 -2.55 -17.19 -8.34
CA VAL A 15 -2.11 -17.24 -6.95
C VAL A 15 -1.40 -15.92 -6.63
N LEU A 16 -2.19 -14.87 -6.41
CA LEU A 16 -1.71 -13.60 -5.87
C LEU A 16 -1.34 -13.82 -4.40
N HIS A 17 -0.10 -13.50 -4.06
CA HIS A 17 0.40 -13.59 -2.69
C HIS A 17 0.14 -12.27 -1.95
N LEU A 18 -0.33 -12.34 -0.70
CA LEU A 18 -0.52 -11.18 0.19
C LEU A 18 0.73 -10.30 0.33
N SER A 19 1.92 -10.88 0.17
CA SER A 19 3.21 -10.16 0.23
C SER A 19 3.37 -9.09 -0.85
N SER A 20 2.48 -9.05 -1.85
CA SER A 20 2.49 -8.02 -2.89
C SER A 20 1.72 -6.75 -2.52
N PHE A 21 0.96 -6.75 -1.43
CA PHE A 21 0.15 -5.61 -1.00
C PHE A 21 0.72 -4.98 0.27
N GLU A 22 0.70 -3.65 0.33
CA GLU A 22 1.20 -2.89 1.49
C GLU A 22 0.19 -2.84 2.65
N GLY A 23 -0.97 -3.49 2.53
CA GLY A 23 -1.99 -3.57 3.58
C GLY A 23 -3.40 -3.89 3.05
N PRO A 24 -4.41 -3.94 3.94
CA PRO A 24 -5.78 -4.31 3.57
C PRO A 24 -6.48 -3.26 2.70
N LEU A 25 -6.22 -1.97 2.95
CA LEU A 25 -6.76 -0.89 2.11
C LEU A 25 -6.21 -0.93 0.69
N ASP A 26 -4.96 -1.35 0.54
CA ASP A 26 -4.33 -1.48 -0.78
C ASP A 26 -4.96 -2.61 -1.60
N LEU A 27 -5.20 -3.75 -0.95
CA LEU A 27 -5.95 -4.85 -1.53
C LEU A 27 -7.37 -4.42 -1.93
N LEU A 28 -8.07 -3.67 -1.09
CA LEU A 28 -9.40 -3.15 -1.41
C LEU A 28 -9.37 -2.23 -2.63
N LEU A 29 -8.42 -1.29 -2.71
CA LEU A 29 -8.25 -0.44 -3.90
C LEU A 29 -7.98 -1.28 -5.16
N TYR A 30 -7.13 -2.30 -5.07
CA TYR A 30 -6.88 -3.21 -6.18
C TYR A 30 -8.16 -3.93 -6.64
N LEU A 31 -8.97 -4.44 -5.71
CA LEU A 31 -10.25 -5.08 -6.04
C LEU A 31 -11.23 -4.10 -6.69
N ILE A 32 -11.27 -2.85 -6.23
CA ILE A 32 -12.11 -1.79 -6.81
C ILE A 32 -11.70 -1.50 -8.25
N GLU A 33 -10.40 -1.33 -8.49
CA GLU A 33 -9.86 -1.07 -9.83
C GLU A 33 -10.08 -2.26 -10.77
N LYS A 34 -9.91 -3.49 -10.27
CA LYS A 34 -10.14 -4.72 -11.04
C LYS A 34 -11.59 -4.85 -11.54
N ASN A 35 -12.56 -4.50 -10.71
CA ASN A 35 -13.98 -4.54 -11.07
C ASN A 35 -14.47 -3.27 -11.78
N ARG A 36 -13.58 -2.29 -12.01
CA ARG A 36 -13.91 -0.98 -12.59
C ARG A 36 -14.98 -0.21 -11.81
N PHE A 37 -15.04 -0.40 -10.50
CA PHE A 37 -15.91 0.40 -9.64
C PHE A 37 -15.32 1.79 -9.43
N THR A 38 -16.20 2.78 -9.28
CA THR A 38 -15.82 4.15 -8.89
C THR A 38 -16.11 4.32 -7.40
N LEU A 39 -15.20 4.96 -6.65
CA LEU A 39 -15.35 5.14 -5.20
C LEU A 39 -16.64 5.90 -4.84
N ASP A 40 -17.10 6.81 -5.70
CA ASP A 40 -18.31 7.62 -5.48
C ASP A 40 -19.63 6.84 -5.68
N LYS A 41 -19.58 5.70 -6.40
CA LYS A 41 -20.74 4.83 -6.68
C LYS A 41 -20.45 3.39 -6.26
N LEU A 42 -19.76 3.25 -5.12
CA LEU A 42 -19.23 1.97 -4.70
C LEU A 42 -20.35 1.04 -4.24
N GLU A 43 -20.61 -0.03 -5.00
CA GLU A 43 -21.33 -1.19 -4.47
C GLU A 43 -20.37 -1.94 -3.54
N VAL A 44 -20.45 -1.66 -2.25
CA VAL A 44 -19.48 -2.17 -1.26
C VAL A 44 -19.61 -3.68 -1.04
N CYS A 45 -20.82 -4.22 -1.11
CA CYS A 45 -21.09 -5.65 -0.86
C CYS A 45 -20.29 -6.60 -1.79
N PRO A 46 -20.30 -6.43 -3.13
CA PRO A 46 -19.47 -7.24 -4.04
C PRO A 46 -17.97 -7.22 -3.71
N ILE A 47 -17.45 -6.07 -3.27
CA ILE A 47 -16.02 -5.91 -2.94
C ILE A 47 -15.69 -6.60 -1.63
N ILE A 48 -16.57 -6.49 -0.63
CA ILE A 48 -16.45 -7.23 0.64
C ILE A 48 -16.38 -8.73 0.36
N ASP A 49 -17.25 -9.25 -0.50
CA ASP A 49 -17.27 -10.67 -0.85
C ASP A 49 -16.04 -11.15 -1.62
N GLN A 50 -15.43 -10.28 -2.41
CA GLN A 50 -14.15 -10.56 -3.05
C GLN A 50 -13.01 -10.55 -2.04
N TYR A 51 -12.99 -9.56 -1.14
CA TYR A 51 -11.98 -9.47 -0.08
C TYR A 51 -12.01 -10.71 0.81
N LEU A 52 -13.19 -11.11 1.32
CA LEU A 52 -13.33 -12.25 2.21
C LEU A 52 -12.92 -13.57 1.53
N ARG A 53 -13.34 -13.81 0.28
CA ARG A 53 -12.88 -14.98 -0.49
C ARG A 53 -11.37 -15.01 -0.68
N TYR A 54 -10.78 -13.86 -0.95
CA TYR A 54 -9.35 -13.75 -1.14
C TYR A 54 -8.60 -14.15 0.15
N ILE A 55 -9.02 -13.59 1.29
CA ILE A 55 -8.48 -13.94 2.61
C ILE A 55 -8.68 -15.42 2.93
N GLU A 56 -9.85 -16.00 2.65
CA GLU A 56 -10.11 -17.44 2.85
C GLU A 56 -9.21 -18.35 2.01
N THR A 57 -8.95 -17.96 0.75
CA THR A 57 -8.07 -18.70 -0.14
C THR A 57 -6.65 -18.70 0.40
N LEU A 58 -6.19 -17.55 0.90
CA LEU A 58 -4.86 -17.39 1.46
C LEU A 58 -4.68 -18.12 2.79
N ARG A 59 -5.70 -18.17 3.66
CA ARG A 59 -5.67 -18.98 4.89
C ARG A 59 -5.40 -20.46 4.65
N LYS A 60 -5.86 -20.99 3.51
CA LYS A 60 -5.66 -22.39 3.13
C LYS A 60 -4.23 -22.66 2.66
N LEU A 61 -3.51 -21.62 2.22
CA LEU A 61 -2.17 -21.68 1.65
C LEU A 61 -1.09 -21.30 2.68
N ASP A 62 -1.36 -20.35 3.58
CA ASP A 62 -0.41 -19.89 4.61
C ASP A 62 -1.14 -19.29 5.83
N VAL A 63 -0.68 -19.64 7.05
CA VAL A 63 -1.30 -19.24 8.33
C VAL A 63 -0.71 -17.94 8.89
N SER A 64 0.40 -17.45 8.34
CA SER A 64 1.06 -16.21 8.80
C SER A 64 0.36 -14.92 8.38
N MET A 65 -0.98 -14.93 8.35
CA MET A 65 -1.77 -13.76 7.96
C MET A 65 -1.47 -12.60 8.92
N ALA A 66 -1.12 -11.45 8.37
CA ALA A 66 -0.94 -10.23 9.16
C ALA A 66 -2.28 -9.84 9.81
N GLY A 67 -2.26 -9.55 11.12
CA GLY A 67 -3.46 -9.27 11.93
C GLY A 67 -4.35 -8.16 11.35
N GLU A 68 -3.74 -7.16 10.73
CA GLU A 68 -4.43 -6.04 10.06
C GLU A 68 -5.46 -6.49 9.01
N PHE A 69 -5.22 -7.60 8.31
CA PHE A 69 -6.18 -8.13 7.32
C PHE A 69 -7.38 -8.81 7.97
N LEU A 70 -7.20 -9.45 9.13
CA LEU A 70 -8.28 -10.05 9.93
C LEU A 70 -9.12 -8.96 10.60
N ASP A 71 -8.48 -7.90 11.08
CA ASP A 71 -9.16 -6.74 11.64
C ASP A 71 -10.06 -6.11 10.57
N MET A 72 -9.53 -5.88 9.36
CA MET A 72 -10.33 -5.39 8.24
C MET A 72 -11.42 -6.40 7.84
N ALA A 73 -11.15 -7.71 7.80
CA ALA A 73 -12.17 -8.71 7.50
C ALA A 73 -13.36 -8.64 8.49
N SER A 74 -13.05 -8.49 9.78
CA SER A 74 -14.06 -8.38 10.85
C SER A 74 -14.89 -7.12 10.67
N TYR A 75 -14.25 -5.98 10.39
CA TYR A 75 -14.93 -4.73 10.08
C TYR A 75 -15.85 -4.86 8.86
N LEU A 76 -15.37 -5.46 7.76
CA LEU A 76 -16.16 -5.63 6.55
C LEU A 76 -17.34 -6.59 6.72
N ILE A 77 -17.22 -7.63 7.56
CA ILE A 77 -18.34 -8.52 7.90
C ILE A 77 -19.43 -7.76 8.66
N TRP A 78 -19.03 -6.98 9.68
CA TRP A 78 -19.95 -6.11 10.42
C TRP A 78 -20.63 -5.11 9.48
N LEU A 79 -19.86 -4.44 8.63
CA LEU A 79 -20.35 -3.48 7.65
C LEU A 79 -21.35 -4.12 6.68
N LYS A 80 -21.04 -5.32 6.16
CA LYS A 80 -21.95 -6.07 5.29
C LYS A 80 -23.25 -6.41 6.00
N SER A 81 -23.19 -6.80 7.28
CA SER A 81 -24.40 -7.06 8.07
C SER A 81 -25.27 -5.80 8.10
N CYS A 82 -24.72 -4.65 8.49
CA CYS A 82 -25.44 -3.37 8.52
C CYS A 82 -26.06 -3.00 7.17
N LEU A 83 -25.32 -3.16 6.08
CA LEU A 83 -25.78 -2.83 4.73
C LEU A 83 -26.95 -3.71 4.23
N LEU A 84 -27.11 -4.91 4.77
CA LEU A 84 -28.16 -5.85 4.37
C LEU A 84 -29.40 -5.80 5.27
N LEU A 85 -29.40 -4.98 6.34
CA LEU A 85 -30.56 -4.84 7.20
C LEU A 85 -31.72 -4.16 6.44
N PRO A 86 -32.96 -4.67 6.57
CA PRO A 86 -34.13 -4.03 5.97
C PRO A 86 -34.37 -2.65 6.60
N VAL A 87 -34.71 -1.67 5.75
CA VAL A 87 -34.87 -0.24 6.08
C VAL A 87 -35.80 0.00 7.29
N ASN A 88 -36.80 -0.86 7.51
CA ASN A 88 -37.76 -0.75 8.60
C ASN A 88 -37.18 -1.11 10.00
N ALA A 89 -35.97 -1.65 10.07
CA ALA A 89 -35.29 -1.92 11.35
C ALA A 89 -34.56 -0.68 11.91
N LEU A 90 -34.48 0.39 11.12
CA LEU A 90 -33.79 1.64 11.44
C LEU A 90 -34.78 2.81 11.60
N GLU A 91 -36.00 2.58 12.09
CA GLU A 91 -37.04 3.61 12.33
C GLU A 91 -36.67 4.68 13.41
N GLY A 92 -35.39 4.93 13.65
CA GLY A 92 -34.91 5.97 14.56
C GLY A 92 -33.55 6.57 14.21
N ASP A 93 -32.94 6.22 13.07
CA ASP A 93 -31.67 6.77 12.63
C ASP A 93 -31.87 7.66 11.39
N ASP A 94 -31.18 8.80 11.38
CA ASP A 94 -31.27 9.84 10.36
C ASP A 94 -31.31 9.27 8.93
N GLU A 95 -32.18 9.80 8.06
CA GLU A 95 -32.34 9.40 6.64
C GLU A 95 -31.02 9.42 5.82
N ASP A 96 -29.95 9.98 6.38
CA ASP A 96 -28.60 10.11 5.78
C ASP A 96 -27.56 9.11 6.32
N PHE A 97 -27.92 8.17 7.20
CA PHE A 97 -26.95 7.20 7.74
C PHE A 97 -26.52 6.19 6.66
N ASN A 98 -25.36 6.44 6.05
CA ASN A 98 -24.71 5.51 5.13
C ASN A 98 -23.53 4.80 5.82
N PRO A 99 -23.67 3.53 6.26
CA PRO A 99 -22.62 2.82 6.97
C PRO A 99 -21.36 2.60 6.10
N ALA A 100 -21.48 2.64 4.78
CA ALA A 100 -20.34 2.53 3.87
C ALA A 100 -19.49 3.81 3.77
N ARG A 101 -19.97 4.95 4.28
CA ARG A 101 -19.31 6.25 4.13
C ARG A 101 -17.91 6.26 4.75
N GLU A 102 -17.76 5.72 5.95
CA GLU A 102 -16.49 5.66 6.64
C GLU A 102 -15.43 4.90 5.82
N LEU A 103 -15.80 3.72 5.30
CA LEU A 103 -14.91 2.94 4.43
C LEU A 103 -14.52 3.71 3.17
N GLN A 104 -15.46 4.42 2.54
CA GLN A 104 -15.18 5.24 1.36
C GLN A 104 -14.16 6.35 1.68
N GLU A 105 -14.35 7.07 2.80
CA GLU A 105 -13.44 8.13 3.23
C GLU A 105 -12.03 7.58 3.50
N MET A 106 -11.92 6.43 4.17
CA MET A 106 -10.63 5.76 4.40
C MET A 106 -9.93 5.39 3.08
N LEU A 107 -10.66 4.83 2.11
CA LEU A 107 -10.12 4.46 0.80
C LEU A 107 -9.67 5.68 -0.01
N MET A 108 -10.43 6.79 0.04
CA MET A 108 -10.06 8.04 -0.61
C MET A 108 -8.79 8.63 -0.01
N ALA A 109 -8.69 8.67 1.33
CA ALA A 109 -7.52 9.16 2.03
C ALA A 109 -6.27 8.32 1.69
N TYR A 110 -6.38 6.99 1.76
CA TYR A 110 -5.28 6.10 1.42
C TYR A 110 -4.84 6.25 -0.04
N ARG A 111 -5.80 6.35 -0.99
CA ARG A 111 -5.50 6.59 -2.41
C ARG A 111 -4.73 7.90 -2.64
N ALA A 112 -5.09 8.96 -1.93
CA ALA A 112 -4.40 10.25 -2.02
C ALA A 112 -2.95 10.14 -1.54
N VAL A 113 -2.73 9.47 -0.40
CA VAL A 113 -1.39 9.23 0.15
C VAL A 113 -0.56 8.34 -0.78
N LYS A 114 -1.15 7.27 -1.31
CA LYS A 114 -0.48 6.36 -2.26
C LYS A 114 -0.01 7.10 -3.51
N ARG A 115 -0.85 7.98 -4.07
CA ARG A 115 -0.48 8.85 -5.20
C ARG A 115 0.66 9.80 -4.84
N ALA A 116 0.55 10.51 -3.72
CA ALA A 116 1.59 11.43 -3.27
C ALA A 116 2.94 10.72 -3.04
N SER A 117 2.92 9.49 -2.50
CA SER A 117 4.11 8.64 -2.33
C SER A 117 4.73 8.25 -3.68
N SER A 118 3.90 7.87 -4.66
CA SER A 118 4.35 7.55 -6.01
C SER A 118 4.98 8.76 -6.71
N ASP A 119 4.30 9.92 -6.64
CA ASP A 119 4.79 11.19 -7.17
C ASP A 119 6.12 11.58 -6.53
N LEU A 120 6.25 11.42 -5.22
CA LEU A 120 7.49 11.68 -4.50
C LEU A 120 8.62 10.72 -4.91
N SER A 121 8.33 9.43 -5.06
CA SER A 121 9.31 8.42 -5.50
C SER A 121 9.81 8.63 -6.93
N SER A 122 8.97 9.20 -7.80
CA SER A 122 9.34 9.55 -9.18
C SER A 122 10.34 10.72 -9.26
N ARG A 123 10.48 11.52 -8.19
CA ARG A 123 11.37 12.67 -8.20
C ARG A 123 12.83 12.23 -8.09
N PRO A 124 13.72 12.84 -8.88
CA PRO A 124 15.14 12.55 -8.81
C PRO A 124 15.71 12.84 -7.42
N MET A 125 16.28 11.81 -6.82
CA MET A 125 16.86 11.86 -5.48
C MET A 125 18.25 12.48 -5.53
N LEU A 126 18.51 13.46 -4.67
CA LEU A 126 19.85 14.00 -4.49
C LEU A 126 20.78 12.88 -4.01
N PHE A 127 22.00 12.81 -4.56
CA PHE A 127 22.99 11.75 -4.35
C PHE A 127 22.64 10.36 -4.91
N ARG A 128 21.47 10.18 -5.53
CA ARG A 128 21.15 8.99 -6.36
C ARG A 128 21.16 9.34 -7.85
N ASP A 129 20.33 10.31 -8.21
CA ASP A 129 20.09 10.73 -9.60
C ASP A 129 20.70 12.10 -9.91
N ARG A 130 20.91 12.93 -8.87
CA ARG A 130 21.53 14.24 -9.00
C ARG A 130 22.64 14.44 -7.98
N PHE A 131 23.85 14.68 -8.44
CA PHE A 131 24.97 15.05 -7.59
C PHE A 131 25.07 16.58 -7.53
N PRO A 132 25.01 17.20 -6.34
CA PRO A 132 25.28 18.62 -6.23
C PRO A 132 26.72 18.87 -6.68
N LYS A 133 26.95 19.91 -7.49
CA LYS A 133 28.30 20.44 -7.65
C LYS A 133 28.80 20.79 -6.25
N GLY A 134 29.95 20.24 -5.86
CA GLY A 134 30.59 20.63 -4.61
C GLY A 134 30.62 22.15 -4.56
N SER A 135 30.17 22.74 -3.45
CA SER A 135 30.41 24.15 -3.19
C SER A 135 31.89 24.37 -3.47
N GLY A 136 32.22 25.26 -4.41
CA GLY A 136 33.61 25.62 -4.65
C GLY A 136 34.25 25.83 -3.29
N PHE A 137 35.35 25.13 -3.03
CA PHE A 137 36.05 25.27 -1.76
C PHE A 137 36.51 26.72 -1.71
N GLU A 138 35.74 27.59 -1.07
CA GLU A 138 36.32 28.79 -0.52
C GLU A 138 37.29 28.28 0.53
N GLN A 139 38.59 28.43 0.24
CA GLN A 139 39.65 28.20 1.21
C GLN A 139 39.33 29.08 2.41
N SER A 140 38.62 28.51 3.38
CA SER A 140 38.44 29.11 4.68
C SER A 140 39.80 29.02 5.34
N ASP A 141 40.34 30.15 5.79
CA ASP A 141 41.60 30.18 6.53
C ASP A 141 41.55 29.11 7.62
N VAL A 142 42.39 28.08 7.48
CA VAL A 142 42.43 26.91 8.37
C VAL A 142 42.72 27.33 9.82
N SER A 143 43.23 28.55 10.00
CA SER A 143 43.69 29.12 11.26
C SER A 143 42.60 29.41 12.31
N ILE A 144 41.29 29.31 12.00
CA ILE A 144 40.20 29.59 12.96
C ILE A 144 39.41 28.34 13.39
N MET A 145 39.72 27.15 12.85
CA MET A 145 38.95 25.96 13.21
C MET A 145 39.33 25.40 14.59
N SER A 146 38.40 25.50 15.54
CA SER A 146 38.55 24.85 16.85
C SER A 146 38.47 23.32 16.73
N MET A 147 39.04 22.60 17.70
CA MET A 147 38.86 21.14 17.82
C MET A 147 37.39 20.72 17.86
N GLY A 148 36.51 21.58 18.40
CA GLY A 148 35.06 21.37 18.38
C GLY A 148 34.49 21.33 16.97
N SER A 149 34.95 22.22 16.09
CA SER A 149 34.57 22.27 14.68
C SER A 149 35.05 21.03 13.91
N LEU A 150 36.26 20.55 14.20
CA LEU A 150 36.79 19.30 13.63
C LEU A 150 35.96 18.08 14.07
N MET A 151 35.65 17.99 15.36
CA MET A 151 34.80 16.93 15.91
C MET A 151 33.39 16.95 15.29
N GLN A 152 32.84 18.13 15.06
CA GLN A 152 31.53 18.29 14.40
C GLN A 152 31.57 17.82 12.94
N ALA A 153 32.62 18.17 12.19
CA ALA A 153 32.81 17.71 10.81
C ALA A 153 32.97 16.17 10.72
N ILE A 154 33.78 15.58 11.60
CA ILE A 154 33.99 14.11 11.66
C ILE A 154 32.68 13.39 11.99
N ASN A 155 31.90 13.90 12.94
CA ASN A 155 30.59 13.32 13.29
C ASN A 155 29.56 13.47 12.17
N ALA A 156 29.59 14.59 11.42
CA ALA A 156 28.75 14.79 10.24
C ALA A 156 29.09 13.79 9.11
N ILE A 157 30.38 13.42 8.93
CA ILE A 157 30.78 12.42 7.95
C ILE A 157 30.39 11.02 8.42
N ARG A 158 30.70 10.64 9.67
CA ARG A 158 30.34 9.31 10.24
C ARG A 158 28.84 9.04 10.21
N SER A 159 28.00 10.04 10.40
CA SER A 159 26.54 9.89 10.34
C SER A 159 26.03 9.70 8.91
N ARG A 160 26.68 10.30 7.90
CA ARG A 160 26.35 10.10 6.48
C ARG A 160 26.70 8.68 6.01
N THR A 161 27.90 8.19 6.31
CA THR A 161 28.35 6.87 5.83
C THR A 161 27.53 5.73 6.41
N ARG A 162 27.04 5.86 7.65
CA ARG A 162 26.19 4.84 8.29
C ARG A 162 24.79 4.74 7.65
N LYS A 163 24.33 5.79 6.95
CA LYS A 163 22.99 5.85 6.34
C LYS A 163 22.95 5.26 4.91
N TYR A 164 24.11 5.03 4.28
CA TYR A 164 24.22 4.43 2.94
C TYR A 164 24.64 2.95 2.94
N ILE A 165 24.95 2.37 4.10
CA ILE A 165 25.13 0.92 4.27
C ILE A 165 23.82 0.36 4.85
N MET A 166 22.74 0.35 4.06
CA MET A 166 21.58 -0.49 4.33
C MET A 166 21.24 -1.30 3.07
N ASN A 167 21.55 -2.60 3.16
CA ASN A 167 21.04 -3.75 2.41
C ASN A 167 20.94 -3.66 0.87
N VAL A 168 22.05 -4.03 0.22
CA VAL A 168 22.02 -4.70 -1.09
C VAL A 168 22.12 -6.21 -0.88
N ALA A 169 21.14 -6.78 -0.18
CA ALA A 169 20.88 -8.21 -0.10
C ALA A 169 19.35 -8.30 -0.12
N THR A 170 18.66 -8.87 -1.11
CA THR A 170 18.96 -10.00 -1.98
C THR A 170 18.08 -9.85 -3.22
N ILE A 171 18.65 -9.52 -4.39
CA ILE A 171 17.96 -9.73 -5.66
C ILE A 171 18.53 -11.01 -6.25
N ARG A 172 17.96 -12.15 -5.86
CA ARG A 172 18.22 -13.44 -6.48
C ARG A 172 17.27 -13.55 -7.66
N PHE A 173 17.74 -13.20 -8.85
CA PHE A 173 17.14 -13.69 -10.08
C PHE A 173 17.60 -15.14 -10.27
N SER A 174 16.67 -16.08 -10.25
CA SER A 174 16.78 -17.34 -10.96
C SER A 174 15.38 -17.87 -11.25
#